data_AF-A0AAU5V0B8-F1
#
_entry.id   AF-A0AAU5V0B8-F1
#
_cell.length_a   1.000
_cell.length_b   1.000
_cell.length_c   1.000
_cell.angle_alpha   90.00
_cell.angle_beta   90.00
_cell.angle_gamma   90.00
#
_symmetry.space_group_name_H-M   'P 1'
#
loop_
_entity.id
_entity.type
_entity.pdbx_description
1 polymer ?
#
loop_
_entity_poly.entity_id
_entity_poly.type
_entity_poly.pdbx_seq_one_letter_code
_entity_poly.pdbx_strand_id
1 'polypeptide(L)'
;MGWLSAGDGYEVALVEGRVAARATSGRAAGRQLKSLPRALKDHPEVDRLRRFAEWLERHATACVAQADAWMVSSLPVPTGLLARVWPDEAWQSALRDLVVVGDDPDDVGFLRGATDTGELRLVNLDGETVRIAPRTVTLPHPVLLPDLDDLRDFAAELGMVQRVEQIHRAIWRQPGDLRAKATEVRDFAGGSFRSRFALAARASSLGYRVSGGYATARVRDGGRSLESSVWIGEPYWDSEVETGALTWRDQDGRALPLGEVGPVAWSEGMRLAAALYAGRVIEEGKNA
;
A
#
# COMPACT_ATOMS: atom_id res chain seq x y z
N MET A 1 -21.99 8.08 14.29
CA MET A 1 -21.65 8.22 15.73
C MET A 1 -22.61 9.19 16.40
N GLY A 2 -22.90 8.99 17.69
CA GLY A 2 -23.79 9.86 18.48
C GLY A 2 -23.08 11.09 19.04
N TRP A 3 -23.88 12.09 19.44
CA TRP A 3 -23.42 13.27 20.18
C TRP A 3 -23.33 12.95 21.66
N LEU A 4 -22.24 13.36 22.31
CA LEU A 4 -21.93 13.11 23.72
C LEU A 4 -22.02 14.42 24.51
N SER A 5 -22.63 14.40 25.69
CA SER A 5 -22.70 15.57 26.55
C SER A 5 -21.30 16.01 27.01
N ALA A 6 -21.01 17.31 26.91
CA ALA A 6 -19.76 17.93 27.35
C ALA A 6 -20.06 19.19 28.17
N GLY A 7 -20.59 18.97 29.38
CA GLY A 7 -21.06 20.01 30.29
C GLY A 7 -22.46 20.52 29.97
N ASP A 8 -22.87 21.61 30.62
CA ASP A 8 -24.28 22.04 30.68
C ASP A 8 -24.80 22.76 29.41
N GLY A 9 -23.95 22.99 28.41
CA GLY A 9 -24.30 23.79 27.23
C GLY A 9 -23.89 23.21 25.88
N TYR A 10 -23.19 22.08 25.87
CA TYR A 10 -22.59 21.55 24.65
C TYR A 10 -22.68 20.04 24.57
N GLU A 11 -22.78 19.57 23.34
CA GLU A 11 -22.47 18.19 22.98
C GLU A 11 -21.31 18.17 21.99
N VAL A 12 -20.51 17.10 22.05
CA VAL A 12 -19.38 16.85 21.17
C VAL A 12 -19.54 15.51 20.44
N ALA A 13 -19.04 15.43 19.22
CA ALA A 13 -19.03 14.22 18.42
C ALA A 13 -17.79 14.18 17.52
N LEU A 14 -17.45 12.99 17.03
CA LEU A 14 -16.51 12.87 15.92
C LEU A 14 -17.28 13.02 14.60
N VAL A 15 -16.95 14.05 13.83
CA VAL A 15 -17.51 14.33 12.51
C VAL A 15 -16.34 14.46 11.55
N GLU A 16 -16.31 13.61 10.52
CA GLU A 16 -15.24 13.60 9.50
C GLU A 16 -13.83 13.56 10.12
N GLY A 17 -13.65 12.70 11.14
CA GLY A 17 -12.36 12.53 11.83
C GLY A 17 -11.96 13.68 12.76
N ARG A 18 -12.82 14.68 12.98
CA ARG A 18 -12.55 15.83 13.85
C ARG A 18 -13.59 15.96 14.95
N VAL A 19 -13.17 16.46 16.11
CA VAL A 19 -14.09 16.75 17.20
C VAL A 19 -14.88 18.00 16.86
N ALA A 20 -16.18 17.82 16.67
CA ALA A 20 -17.13 18.89 16.47
C ALA A 20 -17.92 19.13 17.76
N ALA A 21 -18.40 20.36 17.95
CA ALA A 21 -19.31 20.71 19.04
C ALA A 21 -20.60 21.30 18.49
N ARG A 22 -21.70 21.13 19.22
CA ARG A 22 -22.96 21.84 19.00
C ARG A 22 -23.50 22.34 20.34
N ALA A 23 -24.22 23.45 20.31
CA ALA A 23 -24.89 23.96 21.51
C ALA A 23 -26.15 23.10 21.81
N THR A 24 -26.45 22.88 23.08
CA THR A 24 -27.68 22.19 23.52
C THR A 24 -28.84 23.15 23.79
N SER A 25 -28.55 24.45 23.91
CA SER A 25 -29.53 25.49 24.24
C SER A 25 -29.35 26.76 23.42
N GLY A 26 -30.38 27.62 23.41
CA GLY A 26 -30.39 28.89 22.69
C GLY A 26 -30.68 28.79 21.19
N ARG A 27 -30.54 29.90 20.46
CA ARG A 27 -30.94 30.03 19.04
C ARG A 27 -30.16 29.12 18.08
N ALA A 28 -28.99 28.63 18.49
CA ALA A 28 -28.14 27.74 17.70
C ALA A 28 -28.19 26.28 18.20
N ALA A 29 -29.14 25.93 19.08
CA ALA A 29 -29.28 24.58 19.61
C ALA A 29 -29.36 23.53 18.49
N GLY A 30 -28.60 22.45 18.64
CA GLY A 30 -28.54 21.35 17.67
C GLY A 30 -27.68 21.61 16.43
N ARG A 31 -27.26 22.86 16.16
CA ARG A 31 -26.41 23.19 15.01
C ARG A 31 -24.93 23.01 15.35
N GLN A 32 -24.21 22.30 14.49
CA GLN A 32 -22.75 22.18 14.58
C GLN A 32 -22.09 23.56 14.49
N LEU A 33 -21.19 23.82 15.44
CA LEU A 33 -20.38 25.03 15.52
C LEU A 33 -19.19 24.93 14.55
N LYS A 34 -18.74 26.09 14.05
CA LYS A 34 -17.59 26.17 13.14
C LYS A 34 -16.26 25.81 13.81
N SER A 35 -16.17 26.03 15.12
CA SER A 35 -14.96 25.79 15.90
C SER A 35 -15.31 25.25 17.28
N LEU A 36 -14.37 24.53 17.87
CA LEU A 36 -14.50 24.02 19.22
C LEU A 36 -14.40 25.19 20.22
N PRO A 37 -15.41 25.42 21.08
CA PRO A 37 -15.35 26.43 22.14
C PRO A 37 -14.13 26.23 23.04
N ARG A 38 -13.51 27.33 23.50
CA ARG A 38 -12.30 27.28 24.33
C ARG A 38 -12.53 26.51 25.64
N ALA A 39 -13.71 26.62 26.22
CA ALA A 39 -14.10 25.91 27.44
C ALA A 39 -14.14 24.38 27.29
N LEU A 40 -14.23 23.85 26.06
CA LEU A 40 -14.25 22.41 25.81
C LEU A 40 -12.87 21.83 25.45
N LYS A 41 -11.84 22.66 25.28
CA LYS A 41 -10.55 22.20 24.74
C LYS A 41 -9.88 21.11 25.58
N ASP A 42 -10.04 21.21 26.90
CA ASP A 42 -9.45 20.31 27.90
C ASP A 42 -10.53 19.42 28.55
N HIS A 43 -11.71 19.34 27.92
CA HIS A 43 -12.80 18.51 28.42
C HIS A 43 -12.49 17.02 28.18
N PRO A 44 -12.69 16.13 29.17
CA PRO A 44 -12.33 14.71 29.04
C PRO A 44 -12.92 14.01 27.81
N GLU A 45 -14.18 14.31 27.46
CA GLU A 45 -14.81 13.74 26.26
C GLU A 45 -14.19 14.23 24.95
N VAL A 46 -13.70 15.47 24.89
CA VAL A 46 -12.97 15.98 23.72
C VAL A 46 -11.66 15.23 23.55
N ASP A 47 -10.92 15.02 24.64
CA ASP A 47 -9.65 14.28 24.61
C ASP A 47 -9.85 12.79 24.30
N ARG A 48 -10.97 12.20 24.73
CA ARG A 48 -11.35 10.84 24.35
C ARG A 48 -11.63 10.75 22.85
N LEU A 49 -12.39 11.68 22.29
CA LEU A 49 -12.70 11.70 20.86
C LEU A 49 -11.46 11.98 20.00
N ARG A 50 -10.53 12.84 20.44
CA ARG A 50 -9.24 13.06 19.75
C ARG A 50 -8.41 11.78 19.67
N ARG A 51 -8.20 11.12 20.81
CA ARG A 51 -7.46 9.84 20.84
C ARG A 51 -8.13 8.76 20.01
N PHE A 52 -9.47 8.74 19.98
CA PHE A 52 -10.21 7.83 19.13
C PHE A 52 -10.03 8.15 17.64
N ALA A 53 -10.03 9.42 17.25
CA ALA A 53 -9.74 9.85 15.88
C ALA A 53 -8.34 9.42 15.43
N GLU A 54 -7.33 9.64 16.26
CA GLU A 54 -5.94 9.20 15.98
C GLU A 54 -5.86 7.68 15.86
N TRP A 55 -6.62 6.94 16.68
CA TRP A 55 -6.68 5.48 16.57
C TRP A 55 -7.33 5.04 15.26
N LEU A 56 -8.44 5.67 14.84
CA LEU A 56 -9.11 5.37 13.57
C LEU A 56 -8.18 5.63 12.37
N GLU A 57 -7.40 6.71 12.40
CA GLU A 57 -6.44 7.02 11.34
C GLU A 57 -5.32 5.97 11.26
N ARG A 58 -4.75 5.58 12.41
CA ARG A 58 -3.76 4.50 12.47
C ARG A 58 -4.34 3.17 12.01
N HIS A 59 -5.58 2.87 12.38
CA HIS A 59 -6.30 1.67 11.96
C HIS A 59 -6.51 1.64 10.45
N ALA A 60 -7.00 2.74 9.85
CA ALA A 60 -7.15 2.86 8.40
C ALA A 60 -5.82 2.68 7.66
N THR A 61 -4.74 3.27 8.19
CA THR A 61 -3.38 3.10 7.64
C THR A 61 -2.93 1.65 7.70
N ALA A 62 -3.17 0.97 8.83
CA ALA A 62 -2.82 -0.44 9.00
C ALA A 62 -3.62 -1.37 8.07
N CYS A 63 -4.91 -1.09 7.85
CA CYS A 63 -5.75 -1.85 6.92
C CYS A 63 -5.21 -1.76 5.48
N VAL A 64 -4.86 -0.55 5.02
CA VAL A 64 -4.26 -0.34 3.69
C VAL A 64 -2.92 -1.07 3.59
N ALA A 65 -2.05 -0.94 4.59
CA ALA A 65 -0.76 -1.64 4.60
C ALA A 65 -0.92 -3.17 4.56
N GLN A 66 -1.94 -3.71 5.23
CA GLN A 66 -2.20 -5.15 5.23
C GLN A 66 -2.76 -5.64 3.88
N ALA A 67 -3.64 -4.87 3.25
CA ALA A 67 -4.14 -5.15 1.91
C ALA A 67 -3.03 -5.04 0.84
N ASP A 68 -2.15 -4.04 0.95
CA ASP A 68 -0.96 -3.92 0.10
C ASP A 68 -0.02 -5.14 0.29
N ALA A 69 0.19 -5.61 1.51
CA ALA A 69 1.00 -6.80 1.76
C ALA A 69 0.40 -8.07 1.14
N TRP A 70 -0.93 -8.23 1.15
CA TRP A 70 -1.60 -9.31 0.43
C TRP A 70 -1.40 -9.19 -1.08
N MET A 71 -1.54 -7.97 -1.62
CA MET A 71 -1.39 -7.69 -3.05
C MET A 71 0.03 -7.91 -3.56
N VAL A 72 1.03 -7.32 -2.89
CA VAL A 72 2.44 -7.38 -3.28
C VAL A 72 2.94 -8.81 -3.37
N SER A 73 2.49 -9.68 -2.49
CA SER A 73 2.88 -11.10 -2.45
C SER A 73 1.83 -12.05 -3.03
N SER A 74 0.76 -11.52 -3.65
CA SER A 74 -0.37 -12.28 -4.19
C SER A 74 -0.82 -13.42 -3.27
N LEU A 75 -0.91 -13.12 -1.96
CA LEU A 75 -1.16 -14.14 -0.95
C LEU A 75 -2.60 -14.63 -1.06
N PRO A 76 -2.84 -15.94 -0.93
CA PRO A 76 -4.20 -16.45 -0.75
C PRO A 76 -4.81 -15.86 0.53
N VAL A 77 -5.94 -15.17 0.38
CA VAL A 77 -6.72 -14.58 1.46
C VAL A 77 -8.01 -15.37 1.62
N PRO A 78 -8.29 -15.93 2.81
CA PRO A 78 -9.55 -16.61 3.07
C PRO A 78 -10.74 -15.67 2.86
N THR A 79 -11.75 -16.10 2.11
CA THR A 79 -12.97 -15.30 1.89
C THR A 79 -13.75 -15.06 3.18
N GLY A 80 -13.70 -16.02 4.11
CA GLY A 80 -14.23 -15.87 5.47
C GLY A 80 -13.49 -14.81 6.31
N LEU A 81 -12.23 -14.45 5.98
CA LEU A 81 -11.55 -13.31 6.58
C LEU A 81 -12.10 -12.00 5.99
N LEU A 82 -12.22 -11.92 4.66
CA LEU A 82 -12.79 -10.77 3.97
C LEU A 82 -14.20 -10.46 4.48
N ALA A 83 -15.05 -11.48 4.64
CA ALA A 83 -16.38 -11.37 5.24
C ALA A 83 -16.37 -10.73 6.63
N ARG A 84 -15.43 -11.13 7.50
CA ARG A 84 -15.35 -10.61 8.88
C ARG A 84 -14.89 -9.17 8.95
N VAL A 85 -14.01 -8.76 8.04
CA VAL A 85 -13.46 -7.39 8.04
C VAL A 85 -14.31 -6.42 7.22
N TRP A 86 -15.14 -6.90 6.29
CA TRP A 86 -15.95 -6.05 5.41
C TRP A 86 -16.90 -5.06 6.09
N PRO A 87 -17.50 -5.37 7.26
CA PRO A 87 -18.33 -4.41 8.01
C PRO A 87 -17.54 -3.21 8.58
N ASP A 88 -16.22 -3.34 8.72
CA ASP A 88 -15.35 -2.25 9.17
C ASP A 88 -15.07 -1.30 7.99
N GLU A 89 -15.46 -0.04 8.14
CA GLU A 89 -15.31 0.99 7.09
C GLU A 89 -13.86 1.19 6.65
N ALA A 90 -12.89 1.03 7.55
CA ALA A 90 -11.47 1.17 7.24
C ALA A 90 -11.00 0.02 6.33
N TRP A 91 -11.41 -1.20 6.63
CA TRP A 91 -11.14 -2.37 5.81
C TRP A 91 -11.87 -2.34 4.48
N GLN A 92 -13.15 -1.97 4.51
CA GLN A 92 -13.94 -1.82 3.29
C GLN A 92 -13.31 -0.78 2.35
N SER A 93 -12.86 0.36 2.88
CA SER A 93 -12.16 1.40 2.12
C SER A 93 -10.83 0.89 1.53
N ALA A 94 -10.09 0.05 2.27
CA ALA A 94 -8.84 -0.52 1.79
C ALA A 94 -9.03 -1.58 0.69
N LEU A 95 -10.12 -2.35 0.74
CA LEU A 95 -10.35 -3.52 -0.12
C LEU A 95 -11.28 -3.26 -1.31
N ARG A 96 -12.20 -2.30 -1.18
CA ARG A 96 -13.12 -1.93 -2.23
C ARG A 96 -12.33 -1.50 -3.47
N ASP A 97 -12.83 -1.94 -4.62
CA ASP A 97 -12.26 -1.67 -5.94
C ASP A 97 -10.89 -2.32 -6.16
N LEU A 98 -10.41 -3.21 -5.28
CA LEU A 98 -9.28 -4.08 -5.63
C LEU A 98 -9.75 -5.19 -6.57
N VAL A 99 -8.94 -5.49 -7.57
CA VAL A 99 -9.12 -6.66 -8.43
C VAL A 99 -8.81 -7.90 -7.60
N VAL A 100 -9.76 -8.82 -7.60
CA VAL A 100 -9.71 -10.10 -6.90
C VAL A 100 -9.80 -11.21 -7.93
N VAL A 101 -9.05 -12.29 -7.72
CA VAL A 101 -9.10 -13.50 -8.55
C VAL A 101 -9.45 -14.70 -7.68
N GLY A 102 -10.45 -15.47 -8.12
CA GLY A 102 -10.92 -16.69 -7.48
C GLY A 102 -10.05 -17.92 -7.76
N ASP A 103 -10.67 -19.10 -7.60
CA ASP A 103 -10.02 -20.38 -7.92
C ASP A 103 -10.01 -20.63 -9.44
N ASP A 104 -11.00 -20.10 -10.16
CA ASP A 104 -11.04 -20.06 -11.63
C ASP A 104 -10.35 -18.77 -12.14
N PRO A 105 -9.45 -18.84 -13.13
CA PRO A 105 -8.89 -17.65 -13.77
C PRO A 105 -9.95 -16.67 -14.32
N ASP A 106 -11.13 -17.17 -14.70
CA ASP A 106 -12.24 -16.35 -15.19
C ASP A 106 -13.03 -15.68 -14.05
N ASP A 107 -12.83 -16.11 -12.78
CA ASP A 107 -13.39 -15.47 -11.58
C ASP A 107 -12.57 -14.21 -11.21
N VAL A 108 -12.53 -13.24 -12.12
CA VAL A 108 -11.79 -11.98 -11.96
C VAL A 108 -12.72 -10.76 -11.93
N GLY A 109 -12.47 -9.83 -11.02
CA GLY A 109 -13.19 -8.55 -11.02
C GLY A 109 -12.90 -7.66 -9.83
N PHE A 110 -13.45 -6.46 -9.88
CA PHE A 110 -13.34 -5.45 -8.84
C PHE A 110 -14.24 -5.76 -7.66
N LEU A 111 -13.67 -5.86 -6.45
CA LEU A 111 -14.40 -6.20 -5.24
C LEU A 111 -15.36 -5.08 -4.83
N ARG A 112 -16.66 -5.42 -4.75
CA ARG A 112 -17.74 -4.50 -4.34
C ARG A 112 -18.44 -4.91 -3.06
N GLY A 113 -18.28 -6.14 -2.61
CA GLY A 113 -18.99 -6.66 -1.44
C GLY A 113 -18.43 -7.97 -0.92
N ALA A 114 -18.57 -8.20 0.37
CA ALA A 114 -18.50 -9.52 0.97
C ALA A 114 -19.72 -9.72 1.88
N THR A 115 -20.35 -10.89 1.79
CA THR A 115 -21.42 -11.30 2.71
C THR A 115 -20.83 -11.89 3.99
N ASP A 116 -21.64 -12.05 5.02
CA ASP A 116 -21.28 -12.72 6.27
C ASP A 116 -20.88 -14.19 6.09
N THR A 117 -21.38 -14.84 5.03
CA THR A 117 -21.05 -16.23 4.67
C THR A 117 -19.75 -16.39 3.89
N GLY A 118 -19.13 -15.31 3.41
CA GLY A 118 -17.92 -15.37 2.58
C GLY A 118 -18.15 -15.28 1.07
N GLU A 119 -19.40 -15.22 0.59
CA GLU A 119 -19.67 -14.89 -0.81
C GLU A 119 -19.18 -13.46 -1.11
N LEU A 120 -18.34 -13.32 -2.13
CA LEU A 120 -17.84 -12.05 -2.63
C LEU A 120 -18.67 -11.58 -3.82
N ARG A 121 -18.90 -10.27 -3.89
CA ARG A 121 -19.51 -9.61 -5.04
C ARG A 121 -18.43 -8.85 -5.80
N LEU A 122 -18.26 -9.20 -7.07
CA LEU A 122 -17.32 -8.59 -7.98
C LEU A 122 -18.06 -7.85 -9.10
N VAL A 123 -17.37 -6.91 -9.75
CA VAL A 123 -17.76 -6.37 -11.05
C VAL A 123 -16.65 -6.70 -12.04
N ASN A 124 -16.96 -7.46 -13.09
CA ASN A 124 -15.99 -7.84 -14.12
C ASN A 124 -15.83 -6.75 -15.19
N LEU A 125 -14.95 -6.97 -16.16
CA LEU A 125 -14.68 -6.03 -17.26
C LEU A 125 -15.88 -5.81 -18.19
N ASP A 126 -16.80 -6.77 -18.25
CA ASP A 126 -18.06 -6.63 -19.00
C ASP A 126 -19.09 -5.73 -18.27
N GLY A 127 -18.78 -5.26 -17.06
CA GLY A 127 -19.70 -4.49 -16.21
C GLY A 127 -20.74 -5.33 -15.47
N GLU A 128 -20.66 -6.66 -15.58
CA GLU A 128 -21.56 -7.58 -14.90
C GLU A 128 -21.19 -7.75 -13.44
N THR A 129 -22.21 -7.84 -12.58
CA THR A 129 -22.02 -8.18 -11.17
C THR A 129 -21.98 -9.70 -11.01
N VAL A 130 -20.80 -10.22 -10.69
CA VAL A 130 -20.56 -11.66 -10.47
C VAL A 130 -20.48 -11.95 -8.97
N ARG A 131 -20.88 -13.16 -8.57
CA ARG A 131 -20.77 -13.65 -7.20
C ARG A 131 -19.93 -14.89 -7.16
N ILE A 132 -18.91 -14.90 -6.31
CA ILE A 132 -18.01 -16.04 -6.15
C ILE A 132 -17.95 -16.43 -4.68
N ALA A 133 -17.80 -17.72 -4.39
CA ALA A 133 -17.67 -18.23 -3.01
C ALA A 133 -16.51 -19.25 -2.88
N PRO A 134 -15.30 -18.96 -3.39
CA PRO A 134 -14.15 -19.83 -3.20
C PRO A 134 -13.71 -19.81 -1.73
N ARG A 135 -12.89 -20.79 -1.32
CA ARG A 135 -12.34 -20.80 0.05
C ARG A 135 -11.34 -19.68 0.28
N THR A 136 -10.59 -19.36 -0.77
CA THR A 136 -9.57 -18.31 -0.79
C THR A 136 -9.68 -17.54 -2.10
N VAL A 137 -9.26 -16.29 -2.07
CA VAL A 137 -9.01 -15.50 -3.28
C VAL A 137 -7.62 -14.92 -3.21
N THR A 138 -7.10 -14.44 -4.34
CA THR A 138 -5.90 -13.60 -4.33
C THR A 138 -6.27 -12.16 -4.65
N LEU A 139 -5.49 -11.23 -4.10
CA LEU A 139 -5.37 -9.88 -4.63
C LEU A 139 -4.08 -9.92 -5.45
N PRO A 140 -4.13 -10.15 -6.77
CA PRO A 140 -2.91 -10.35 -7.53
C PRO A 140 -2.09 -9.06 -7.62
N HIS A 141 -0.77 -9.21 -7.61
CA HIS A 141 0.15 -8.16 -8.00
C HIS A 141 -0.13 -7.78 -9.47
N PRO A 142 -0.10 -6.48 -9.85
CA PRO A 142 -0.49 -6.04 -11.20
C PRO A 142 0.32 -6.68 -12.34
N VAL A 143 1.57 -7.08 -12.10
CA VAL A 143 2.38 -7.80 -13.10
C VAL A 143 1.77 -9.15 -13.52
N LEU A 144 0.96 -9.75 -12.65
CA LEU A 144 0.25 -11.02 -12.85
C LEU A 144 -1.16 -10.82 -13.41
N LEU A 145 -1.68 -9.59 -13.43
CA LEU A 145 -3.00 -9.31 -13.99
C LEU A 145 -2.92 -9.38 -15.52
N PRO A 146 -3.67 -10.29 -16.17
CA PRO A 146 -3.96 -10.14 -17.59
C PRO A 146 -4.79 -8.87 -17.77
N ASP A 147 -4.71 -8.28 -18.96
CA ASP A 147 -5.58 -7.15 -19.35
C ASP A 147 -5.53 -5.97 -18.37
N LEU A 148 -4.36 -5.74 -17.76
CA LEU A 148 -4.15 -4.66 -16.79
C LEU A 148 -4.53 -3.28 -17.35
N ASP A 149 -4.30 -3.06 -18.64
CA ASP A 149 -4.64 -1.80 -19.29
C ASP A 149 -6.16 -1.66 -19.45
N ASP A 150 -6.87 -2.73 -19.81
CA ASP A 150 -8.34 -2.74 -19.86
C ASP A 150 -8.94 -2.55 -18.46
N LEU A 151 -8.35 -3.17 -17.42
CA LEU A 151 -8.73 -2.95 -16.02
C LEU A 151 -8.55 -1.49 -15.60
N ARG A 152 -7.50 -0.80 -16.06
CA ARG A 152 -7.28 0.62 -15.77
C ARG A 152 -8.30 1.50 -16.46
N ASP A 153 -8.57 1.24 -17.73
CA ASP A 153 -9.52 2.01 -18.52
C ASP A 153 -10.94 1.87 -17.94
N PHE A 154 -11.34 0.65 -17.60
CA PHE A 154 -12.62 0.37 -16.95
C PHE A 154 -12.73 1.01 -15.56
N ALA A 155 -11.67 0.94 -14.75
CA ALA A 155 -11.64 1.59 -13.44
C ALA A 155 -11.79 3.12 -13.56
N ALA A 156 -11.16 3.73 -14.56
CA ALA A 156 -11.27 5.16 -14.84
C ALA A 156 -12.69 5.54 -15.29
N GLU A 157 -13.31 4.75 -16.19
CA GLU A 157 -14.67 4.98 -16.67
C GLU A 157 -15.70 4.95 -15.52
N LEU A 158 -15.57 3.99 -14.61
CA LEU A 158 -16.47 3.85 -13.46
C LEU A 158 -16.09 4.72 -12.24
N GLY A 159 -15.05 5.54 -12.35
CA GLY A 159 -14.57 6.40 -11.27
C GLY A 159 -14.16 5.62 -10.02
N MET A 160 -13.60 4.42 -10.20
CA MET A 160 -13.13 3.59 -9.09
C MET A 160 -11.89 4.20 -8.44
N VAL A 161 -11.77 4.04 -7.12
CA VAL A 161 -10.64 4.61 -6.36
C VAL A 161 -10.09 3.54 -5.45
N GLN A 162 -8.86 3.10 -5.73
CA GLN A 162 -8.15 2.15 -4.88
C GLN A 162 -7.30 2.88 -3.83
N ARG A 163 -7.37 2.42 -2.58
CA ARG A 163 -6.48 2.89 -1.50
C ARG A 163 -5.11 2.20 -1.51
N VAL A 164 -5.04 1.01 -2.10
CA VAL A 164 -3.80 0.31 -2.45
C VAL A 164 -3.54 0.58 -3.93
N GLU A 165 -2.31 0.89 -4.31
CA GLU A 165 -1.96 1.15 -5.71
C GLU A 165 -1.97 -0.14 -6.55
N GLN A 166 -3.00 -0.98 -6.57
CA GLN A 166 -2.92 -2.26 -7.28
C GLN A 166 -2.78 -2.05 -8.78
N ILE A 167 -3.79 -1.48 -9.46
CA ILE A 167 -3.76 -1.35 -10.93
C ILE A 167 -2.78 -0.26 -11.39
N HIS A 168 -2.49 0.73 -10.54
CA HIS A 168 -1.59 1.84 -10.87
C HIS A 168 -0.15 1.66 -10.36
N ARG A 169 0.16 0.58 -9.64
CA ARG A 169 1.54 0.28 -9.24
C ARG A 169 2.40 0.11 -10.47
N ALA A 170 3.54 0.80 -10.45
CA ALA A 170 4.56 0.67 -11.49
C ALA A 170 5.03 -0.79 -11.55
N ILE A 171 5.07 -1.34 -12.76
CA ILE A 171 5.48 -2.72 -13.02
C ILE A 171 6.70 -2.76 -13.93
N TRP A 172 7.54 -3.76 -13.71
CA TRP A 172 8.62 -4.13 -14.62
C TRP A 172 8.44 -5.58 -15.01
N ARG A 173 8.44 -5.86 -16.31
CA ARG A 173 8.46 -7.23 -16.83
C ARG A 173 9.90 -7.67 -17.02
N GLN A 174 10.16 -8.93 -16.74
CA GLN A 174 11.47 -9.53 -16.93
C GLN A 174 11.77 -9.63 -18.44
N PRO A 175 12.95 -9.20 -18.90
CA PRO A 175 13.37 -9.37 -20.29
C PRO A 175 13.47 -10.86 -20.65
N GLY A 176 13.07 -11.22 -21.87
CA GLY A 176 13.14 -12.61 -22.36
C GLY A 176 14.56 -13.06 -22.75
N ASP A 177 15.50 -12.14 -22.86
CA ASP A 177 16.85 -12.33 -23.41
C ASP A 177 17.97 -12.22 -22.34
N LEU A 178 17.65 -12.55 -21.10
CA LEU A 178 18.63 -12.53 -20.01
C LEU A 178 19.79 -13.50 -20.26
N ARG A 179 21.01 -13.01 -20.03
CA ARG A 179 22.21 -13.87 -20.06
C ARG A 179 22.10 -14.92 -18.95
N ALA A 180 22.34 -16.19 -19.29
CA ALA A 180 22.14 -17.34 -18.38
C ALA A 180 22.87 -17.23 -17.02
N LYS A 181 23.97 -16.50 -16.94
CA LYS A 181 24.76 -16.30 -15.70
C LYS A 181 24.64 -14.90 -15.12
N ALA A 182 23.72 -14.06 -15.60
CA ALA A 182 23.49 -12.75 -15.00
C ALA A 182 22.91 -12.94 -13.60
N THR A 183 23.42 -12.18 -12.64
CA THR A 183 22.98 -12.21 -11.23
C THR A 183 22.60 -10.82 -10.69
N GLU A 184 22.73 -9.79 -11.52
CA GLU A 184 22.51 -8.40 -11.10
C GLU A 184 21.95 -7.55 -12.24
N VAL A 185 21.13 -6.56 -11.89
CA VAL A 185 20.62 -5.51 -12.79
C VAL A 185 21.28 -4.18 -12.43
N ARG A 186 21.79 -3.47 -13.44
CA ARG A 186 22.55 -2.21 -13.27
C ARG A 186 21.81 -0.96 -13.75
N ASP A 187 20.60 -1.09 -14.29
CA ASP A 187 19.81 0.00 -14.88
C ASP A 187 19.65 1.22 -13.94
N PHE A 188 19.63 0.97 -12.63
CA PHE A 188 19.48 1.97 -11.58
C PHE A 188 20.69 2.06 -10.63
N ALA A 189 21.87 1.62 -11.09
CA ALA A 189 23.13 1.82 -10.38
C ALA A 189 23.74 3.20 -10.67
N GLY A 190 24.65 3.67 -9.82
CA GLY A 190 25.39 4.93 -10.01
C GLY A 190 24.61 6.20 -9.64
N GLY A 191 23.48 6.09 -8.93
CA GLY A 191 22.73 7.26 -8.48
C GLY A 191 23.41 7.89 -7.27
N SER A 192 24.08 9.04 -7.44
CA SER A 192 24.80 9.73 -6.36
C SER A 192 23.87 10.38 -5.33
N PHE A 193 24.25 10.26 -4.05
CA PHE A 193 23.65 10.91 -2.90
C PHE A 193 24.74 11.60 -2.08
N ARG A 194 24.41 12.78 -1.54
CA ARG A 194 25.32 13.57 -0.69
C ARG A 194 25.86 12.80 0.52
N SER A 195 25.08 11.84 1.03
CA SER A 195 25.56 10.91 2.05
C SER A 195 24.78 9.60 2.06
N ARG A 196 25.41 8.57 2.65
CA ARG A 196 24.79 7.30 3.04
C ARG A 196 23.49 7.48 3.81
N PHE A 197 23.45 8.44 4.74
CA PHE A 197 22.29 8.68 5.59
C PHE A 197 21.09 9.21 4.80
N ALA A 198 21.32 10.08 3.80
CA ALA A 198 20.25 10.55 2.92
C ALA A 198 19.63 9.40 2.13
N LEU A 199 20.47 8.50 1.58
CA LEU A 199 20.00 7.31 0.87
C LEU A 199 19.29 6.31 1.81
N ALA A 200 19.78 6.11 3.04
CA ALA A 200 19.12 5.29 4.06
C ALA A 200 17.75 5.86 4.43
N ALA A 201 17.68 7.15 4.70
CA ALA A 201 16.46 7.84 5.09
C ALA A 201 15.41 7.75 3.99
N ARG A 202 15.81 7.90 2.72
CA ARG A 202 14.94 7.67 1.57
C ARG A 202 14.42 6.24 1.52
N ALA A 203 15.29 5.23 1.65
CA ALA A 203 14.88 3.84 1.65
C ALA A 203 13.82 3.58 2.74
N SER A 204 14.07 4.02 3.96
CA SER A 204 13.15 3.88 5.09
C SER A 204 11.84 4.65 4.88
N SER A 205 11.88 5.87 4.33
CA SER A 205 10.67 6.67 4.07
C SER A 205 9.78 6.07 2.98
N LEU A 206 10.36 5.25 2.10
CA LEU A 206 9.65 4.48 1.08
C LEU A 206 9.18 3.10 1.59
N GLY A 207 9.42 2.79 2.87
CA GLY A 207 8.99 1.52 3.48
C GLY A 207 9.96 0.35 3.28
N TYR A 208 11.15 0.58 2.70
CA TYR A 208 12.15 -0.46 2.52
C TYR A 208 12.97 -0.70 3.79
N ARG A 209 13.38 -1.96 3.99
CA ARG A 209 14.25 -2.31 5.12
C ARG A 209 15.68 -1.95 4.80
N VAL A 210 16.33 -1.22 5.69
CA VAL A 210 17.78 -1.01 5.66
C VAL A 210 18.45 -2.02 6.59
N SER A 211 19.39 -2.80 6.06
CA SER A 211 20.18 -3.75 6.84
C SER A 211 21.63 -3.75 6.35
N GLY A 212 22.56 -3.44 7.26
CA GLY A 212 23.97 -3.22 6.91
C GLY A 212 24.10 -2.15 5.81
N GLY A 213 24.83 -2.50 4.75
CA GLY A 213 25.01 -1.64 3.58
C GLY A 213 23.96 -1.79 2.49
N TYR A 214 22.79 -2.39 2.76
CA TYR A 214 21.76 -2.67 1.76
C TYR A 214 20.40 -2.07 2.12
N ALA A 215 19.67 -1.62 1.10
CA ALA A 215 18.22 -1.49 1.13
C ALA A 215 17.61 -2.77 0.54
N THR A 216 16.57 -3.27 1.19
CA THR A 216 15.99 -4.59 0.88
C THR A 216 14.46 -4.52 0.85
N ALA A 217 13.89 -5.34 -0.02
CA ALA A 217 12.45 -5.62 -0.06
C ALA A 217 12.25 -7.14 -0.17
N ARG A 218 11.33 -7.68 0.63
CA ARG A 218 11.02 -9.10 0.66
C ARG A 218 9.62 -9.33 0.15
N VAL A 219 9.48 -10.28 -0.77
CA VAL A 219 8.20 -10.63 -1.39
C VAL A 219 8.09 -12.14 -1.50
N ARG A 220 6.85 -12.65 -1.51
CA ARG A 220 6.58 -14.03 -1.87
C ARG A 220 6.19 -14.10 -3.35
N ASP A 221 6.85 -15.00 -4.08
CA ASP A 221 6.63 -15.21 -5.50
C ASP A 221 6.63 -16.72 -5.79
N GLY A 222 5.53 -17.24 -6.34
CA GLY A 222 5.35 -18.67 -6.56
C GLY A 222 5.54 -19.52 -5.29
N GLY A 223 5.11 -19.01 -4.13
CA GLY A 223 5.28 -19.67 -2.83
C GLY A 223 6.66 -19.53 -2.19
N ARG A 224 7.68 -19.03 -2.92
CA ARG A 224 9.04 -18.80 -2.42
C ARG A 224 9.20 -17.38 -1.88
N SER A 225 9.91 -17.22 -0.77
CA SER A 225 10.30 -15.89 -0.28
C SER A 225 11.61 -15.47 -0.93
N LEU A 226 11.61 -14.34 -1.63
CA LEU A 226 12.80 -13.75 -2.25
C LEU A 226 13.05 -12.37 -1.64
N GLU A 227 14.33 -12.00 -1.54
CA GLU A 227 14.75 -10.68 -1.07
C GLU A 227 15.54 -9.98 -2.17
N SER A 228 14.99 -8.89 -2.69
CA SER A 228 15.70 -7.97 -3.56
C SER A 228 16.57 -7.03 -2.72
N SER A 229 17.79 -6.76 -3.15
CA SER A 229 18.76 -5.95 -2.42
C SER A 229 19.48 -4.96 -3.35
N VAL A 230 19.60 -3.71 -2.92
CA VAL A 230 20.41 -2.67 -3.55
C VAL A 230 21.46 -2.21 -2.55
N TRP A 231 22.74 -2.21 -2.95
CA TRP A 231 23.80 -1.64 -2.13
C TRP A 231 23.63 -0.13 -2.01
N ILE A 232 23.78 0.39 -0.80
CA ILE A 232 23.58 1.80 -0.48
C ILE A 232 24.76 2.39 0.32
N GLY A 233 25.86 1.65 0.47
CA GLY A 233 27.09 2.09 1.15
C GLY A 233 27.33 1.42 2.51
N GLU A 234 28.60 1.33 2.90
CA GLU A 234 29.03 0.76 4.18
C GLU A 234 28.43 1.56 5.35
N PRO A 235 27.96 0.90 6.42
CA PRO A 235 27.52 1.62 7.61
C PRO A 235 28.71 2.40 8.20
N TYR A 236 28.42 3.55 8.82
CA TYR A 236 29.38 4.41 9.55
C TYR A 236 30.25 5.38 8.74
N TRP A 237 30.12 5.43 7.41
CA TRP A 237 30.83 6.42 6.59
C TRP A 237 29.88 7.52 6.09
N ASP A 238 30.19 8.78 6.41
CA ASP A 238 29.46 9.96 5.95
C ASP A 238 30.15 10.57 4.72
N SER A 239 30.26 9.77 3.67
CA SER A 239 30.74 10.21 2.37
C SER A 239 29.62 10.18 1.35
N GLU A 240 29.84 10.85 0.23
CA GLU A 240 29.08 10.62 -0.99
C GLU A 240 29.00 9.12 -1.29
N VAL A 241 27.83 8.69 -1.75
CA VAL A 241 27.56 7.29 -2.05
C VAL A 241 26.71 7.17 -3.31
N GLU A 242 26.85 6.06 -4.01
CA GLU A 242 26.03 5.73 -5.17
C GLU A 242 25.16 4.50 -4.90
N THR A 243 24.00 4.45 -5.54
CA THR A 243 23.21 3.21 -5.59
C THR A 243 23.99 2.11 -6.31
N GLY A 244 24.08 0.92 -5.71
CA GLY A 244 24.68 -0.24 -6.36
C GLY A 244 23.74 -0.99 -7.27
N ALA A 245 24.20 -2.14 -7.76
CA ALA A 245 23.38 -3.04 -8.56
C ALA A 245 22.25 -3.67 -7.73
N LEU A 246 21.14 -3.98 -8.40
CA LEU A 246 20.03 -4.74 -7.85
C LEU A 246 20.33 -6.23 -7.98
N THR A 247 20.16 -6.96 -6.87
CA THR A 247 20.39 -8.41 -6.78
C THR A 247 19.23 -9.08 -6.03
N TRP A 248 19.09 -10.40 -6.17
CA TRP A 248 18.10 -11.18 -5.45
C TRP A 248 18.75 -12.33 -4.70
N ARG A 249 18.18 -12.65 -3.54
CA ARG A 249 18.53 -13.81 -2.73
C ARG A 249 17.29 -14.62 -2.37
N ASP A 250 17.47 -15.91 -2.19
CA ASP A 250 16.43 -16.76 -1.61
C ASP A 250 16.34 -16.63 -0.08
N GLN A 251 15.44 -17.41 0.52
CA GLN A 251 15.20 -17.44 1.96
C GLN A 251 16.41 -17.89 2.79
N ASP A 252 17.35 -18.62 2.19
CA ASP A 252 18.59 -19.11 2.83
C ASP A 252 19.76 -18.12 2.62
N GLY A 253 19.51 -17.00 1.94
CA GLY A 253 20.49 -15.95 1.66
C GLY A 253 21.36 -16.24 0.43
N ARG A 254 21.06 -17.27 -0.36
CA ARG A 254 21.82 -17.61 -1.57
C ARG A 254 21.47 -16.65 -2.69
N ALA A 255 22.50 -16.13 -3.37
CA ALA A 255 22.31 -15.30 -4.56
C ALA A 255 21.66 -16.10 -5.71
N LEU A 256 20.68 -15.48 -6.36
CA LEU A 256 19.92 -16.08 -7.45
C LEU A 256 20.39 -15.58 -8.82
N PRO A 257 20.51 -16.47 -9.83
CA PRO A 257 20.54 -16.05 -11.22
C PRO A 257 19.25 -15.29 -11.58
N LEU A 258 19.37 -14.27 -12.44
CA LEU A 258 18.22 -13.44 -12.83
C LEU A 258 17.09 -14.27 -13.45
N GLY A 259 17.41 -15.32 -14.20
CA GLY A 259 16.42 -16.22 -14.80
C GLY A 259 15.60 -17.05 -13.80
N GLU A 260 16.00 -17.11 -12.52
CA GLU A 260 15.28 -17.83 -11.47
C GLU A 260 14.39 -16.90 -10.62
N VAL A 261 14.48 -15.59 -10.83
CA VAL A 261 13.65 -14.57 -10.17
C VAL A 261 12.27 -14.58 -10.81
N GLY A 262 11.22 -14.75 -10.01
CA GLY A 262 9.85 -14.71 -10.52
C GLY A 262 9.38 -13.29 -10.89
N PRO A 263 8.25 -13.17 -11.59
CA PRO A 263 7.77 -11.89 -12.13
C PRO A 263 7.42 -10.85 -11.05
N VAL A 264 6.89 -11.29 -9.90
CA VAL A 264 6.55 -10.39 -8.78
C VAL A 264 7.82 -9.89 -8.12
N ALA A 265 8.74 -10.80 -7.79
CA ALA A 265 10.02 -10.46 -7.18
C ALA A 265 10.88 -9.57 -8.08
N TRP A 266 10.84 -9.81 -9.39
CA TRP A 266 11.48 -8.96 -10.39
C TRP A 266 10.91 -7.55 -10.37
N SER A 267 9.58 -7.42 -10.54
CA SER A 267 8.90 -6.13 -10.60
C SER A 267 9.14 -5.30 -9.34
N GLU A 268 9.06 -5.91 -8.17
CA GLU A 268 9.23 -5.24 -6.88
C GLU A 268 10.68 -4.86 -6.58
N GLY A 269 11.63 -5.69 -7.01
CA GLY A 269 13.05 -5.34 -6.96
C GLY A 269 13.38 -4.14 -7.85
N MET A 270 12.83 -4.12 -9.07
CA MET A 270 13.00 -2.98 -9.98
C MET A 270 12.34 -1.71 -9.43
N ARG A 271 11.16 -1.82 -8.81
CA ARG A 271 10.50 -0.71 -8.11
C ARG A 271 11.38 -0.15 -6.99
N LEU A 272 11.98 -1.01 -6.17
CA LEU A 272 12.95 -0.62 -5.14
C LEU A 272 14.12 0.16 -5.75
N ALA A 273 14.79 -0.40 -6.75
CA ALA A 273 15.98 0.21 -7.36
C ALA A 273 15.65 1.54 -8.03
N ALA A 274 14.56 1.60 -8.81
CA ALA A 274 14.07 2.81 -9.46
C ALA A 274 13.71 3.91 -8.45
N ALA A 275 12.99 3.55 -7.38
CA ALA A 275 12.56 4.50 -6.36
C ALA A 275 13.75 5.10 -5.61
N LEU A 276 14.79 4.31 -5.32
CA LEU A 276 16.04 4.83 -4.76
C LEU A 276 16.74 5.76 -5.76
N TYR A 277 16.99 5.30 -6.98
CA TYR A 277 17.69 6.07 -8.01
C TYR A 277 17.02 7.40 -8.37
N ALA A 278 15.68 7.47 -8.29
CA ALA A 278 14.93 8.70 -8.50
C ALA A 278 15.25 9.81 -7.48
N GLY A 279 15.82 9.49 -6.32
CA GLY A 279 16.20 10.46 -5.31
C GLY A 279 17.64 10.99 -5.42
N ARG A 280 18.38 10.56 -6.44
CA ARG A 280 19.77 10.96 -6.65
C ARG A 280 19.90 12.47 -6.84
N VAL A 281 21.10 12.98 -6.59
CA VAL A 281 21.46 14.35 -6.97
C VAL A 281 21.39 14.47 -8.48
N ILE A 282 20.66 15.46 -8.96
CA ILE A 282 20.63 15.84 -10.38
C ILE A 282 21.55 17.04 -10.52
N GLU A 283 22.64 16.90 -11.26
CA GLU A 283 23.45 18.05 -11.65
C GLU A 283 22.61 18.93 -12.60
N GLU A 284 22.32 20.16 -12.21
CA GLU A 284 21.77 21.15 -13.13
C GLU A 284 22.82 21.42 -14.20
N GLY A 285 22.56 20.93 -15.41
CA GLY A 285 23.45 21.14 -16.54
C GLY A 285 23.70 22.63 -16.75
N LYS A 286 24.98 23.04 -16.73
CA LYS A 286 25.41 24.19 -17.51
C LYS A 286 25.01 23.90 -18.95
N ASN A 287 24.06 24.68 -19.47
CA ASN A 287 23.70 24.67 -20.88
C ASN A 287 24.98 24.67 -21.74
N ALA A 288 25.06 23.70 -22.65
CA ALA A 288 26.07 23.65 -23.70
C ALA A 288 26.00 24.88 -24.62
#